data_AF-V9LL40-F1
#
_entry.id   AF-V9LL40-F1
#
_cell.length_a   1.000
_cell.length_b   1.000
_cell.length_c   1.000
_cell.angle_alpha   90.00
_cell.angle_beta   90.00
_cell.angle_gamma   90.00
#
_symmetry.space_group_name_H-M   'P 1'
#
loop_
_entity.id
_entity.type
_entity.pdbx_description
1 polymer ?
#
loop_
_entity_poly.entity_id
_entity_poly.type
_entity_poly.pdbx_seq_one_letter_code
_entity_poly.pdbx_strand_id
1 'polypeptide(L)'
;MRLTNIMEHSRFLVLGFICLQIELGFQDIQVFQPRFLEANSDGEATLVCSHDHTGHAVELQVTIRKTNQEEVCNGTYNSTTKPFQTRARFHCWIQPGEGNVSVTIYGFNSSAIDYYFCKLERVHPPVYQSGIGNGTLIYIAGKKHPSSVALDLKDQLFQVTLLLAVFAFILLIYGIAITFVHFHSKVSE
;
A
#
# COMPACT_ATOMS: atom_id res chain seq x y z
N MET A 1 30.19 34.27 -36.71
CA MET A 1 29.95 32.85 -36.38
C MET A 1 30.56 32.51 -35.01
N ARG A 2 30.11 33.15 -33.92
CA ARG A 2 30.60 32.87 -32.53
C ARG A 2 29.59 33.21 -31.41
N LEU A 3 28.35 33.61 -31.73
CA LEU A 3 27.33 34.00 -30.74
C LEU A 3 26.31 32.89 -30.45
N THR A 4 26.11 31.94 -31.38
CA THR A 4 25.16 30.82 -31.21
C THR A 4 25.66 29.72 -30.25
N ASN A 5 26.98 29.53 -30.16
CA ASN A 5 27.59 28.52 -29.26
C ASN A 5 27.58 28.92 -27.78
N ILE A 6 27.51 30.21 -27.46
CA ILE A 6 27.49 30.70 -26.07
C ILE A 6 26.08 30.52 -25.47
N MET A 7 25.04 30.66 -26.30
CA MET A 7 23.65 30.46 -25.89
C MET A 7 23.30 28.98 -25.63
N GLU A 8 23.90 28.04 -26.35
CA GLU A 8 23.74 26.60 -26.08
C GLU A 8 24.42 26.17 -24.78
N HIS A 9 25.68 26.59 -24.56
CA HIS A 9 26.41 26.27 -23.33
C HIS A 9 25.74 26.81 -22.07
N SER A 10 25.17 28.02 -22.14
CA SER A 10 24.36 28.61 -21.07
C SER A 10 23.12 27.77 -20.76
N ARG A 11 22.41 27.27 -21.78
CA ARG A 11 21.22 26.41 -21.60
C ARG A 11 21.57 25.06 -20.98
N PHE A 12 22.70 24.45 -21.36
CA PHE A 12 23.19 23.21 -20.75
C PHE A 12 23.63 23.41 -19.29
N LEU A 13 24.26 24.53 -18.96
CA LEU A 13 24.63 24.85 -17.58
C LEU A 13 23.40 25.13 -16.71
N VAL A 14 22.38 25.81 -17.25
CA VAL A 14 21.12 26.07 -16.54
C VAL A 14 20.31 24.77 -16.37
N LEU A 15 20.18 23.93 -17.40
CA LEU A 15 19.55 22.61 -17.30
C LEU A 15 20.31 21.68 -16.35
N GLY A 16 21.64 21.71 -16.38
CA GLY A 16 22.51 20.98 -15.45
C GLY A 16 22.32 21.44 -14.01
N PHE A 17 22.22 22.74 -13.77
CA PHE A 17 21.91 23.30 -12.44
C PHE A 17 20.49 22.94 -11.99
N ILE A 18 19.49 22.99 -12.87
CA ILE A 18 18.11 22.60 -12.54
C ILE A 18 18.05 21.10 -12.21
N CYS A 19 18.75 20.24 -12.94
CA CYS A 19 18.85 18.82 -12.62
C CYS A 19 19.60 18.55 -11.30
N LEU A 20 20.67 19.30 -11.00
CA LEU A 20 21.40 19.17 -9.74
C LEU A 20 20.55 19.61 -8.52
N GLN A 21 19.59 20.51 -8.73
CA GLN A 21 18.66 20.97 -7.69
C GLN A 21 17.45 20.03 -7.50
N ILE A 22 17.17 19.11 -8.44
CA ILE A 22 16.14 18.07 -8.26
C ILE A 22 16.62 16.96 -7.30
N GLU A 23 17.94 16.85 -7.09
CA GLU A 23 18.55 16.00 -6.06
C GLU A 23 18.73 16.69 -4.70
N LEU A 24 18.04 17.80 -4.44
CA LEU A 24 17.68 18.13 -3.06
C LEU A 24 16.63 17.11 -2.60
N GLY A 25 17.11 15.91 -2.28
CA GLY A 25 16.33 14.83 -1.72
C GLY A 25 15.61 15.32 -0.48
N PHE A 26 14.31 15.56 -0.61
CA PHE A 26 13.42 15.49 0.52
C PHE A 26 13.58 14.07 1.08
N GLN A 27 14.33 13.93 2.18
CA GLN A 27 14.34 12.69 2.95
C GLN A 27 12.91 12.51 3.49
N ASP A 28 12.14 11.68 2.80
CA ASP A 28 10.81 11.25 3.23
C ASP A 28 11.01 10.06 4.18
N ILE A 29 10.27 10.06 5.28
CA ILE A 29 10.18 8.97 6.25
C ILE A 29 9.50 7.80 5.55
N GLN A 30 10.12 6.62 5.53
CA GLN A 30 9.44 5.44 5.02
C GLN A 30 8.51 4.89 6.10
N VAL A 31 7.23 4.72 5.75
CA VAL A 31 6.21 4.21 6.68
C VAL A 31 5.68 2.86 6.18
N PHE A 32 5.82 1.84 7.01
CA PHE A 32 5.35 0.49 6.74
C PHE A 32 4.09 0.20 7.57
N GLN A 33 3.07 -0.31 6.91
CA GLN A 33 1.79 -0.66 7.52
C GLN A 33 1.40 -2.11 7.17
N PRO A 34 0.68 -2.82 8.05
CA PRO A 34 0.07 -4.10 7.69
C PRO A 34 -0.98 -3.89 6.58
N ARG A 35 -1.18 -4.88 5.70
CA ARG A 35 -2.21 -4.78 4.65
C ARG A 35 -3.63 -4.94 5.19
N PHE A 36 -3.80 -5.82 6.16
CA PHE A 36 -5.10 -6.14 6.75
C PHE A 36 -4.98 -6.12 8.27
N LEU A 37 -6.01 -5.63 8.92
CA LEU A 37 -6.12 -5.60 10.38
C LEU A 37 -7.56 -5.90 10.77
N GLU A 38 -7.73 -6.82 11.71
CA GLU A 38 -9.04 -7.15 12.26
C GLU A 38 -9.30 -6.29 13.51
N ALA A 39 -10.46 -5.66 13.55
CA ALA A 39 -11.00 -5.03 14.74
C ALA A 39 -11.66 -6.11 15.61
N ASN A 40 -11.40 -6.06 16.91
CA ASN A 40 -11.97 -7.00 17.88
C ASN A 40 -13.49 -6.81 18.03
N SER A 41 -14.12 -7.68 18.82
CA SER A 41 -15.56 -7.63 19.10
C SER A 41 -16.01 -6.34 19.79
N ASP A 42 -15.11 -5.67 20.50
CA ASP A 42 -15.37 -4.42 21.22
C ASP A 42 -15.22 -3.19 20.31
N GLY A 43 -14.90 -3.39 19.03
CA GLY A 43 -14.73 -2.32 18.05
C GLY A 43 -13.40 -1.58 18.21
N GLU A 44 -12.36 -2.28 18.67
CA GLU A 44 -11.00 -1.78 18.83
C GLU A 44 -10.06 -2.44 17.81
N ALA A 45 -9.20 -1.64 17.18
CA ALA A 45 -8.12 -2.15 16.34
C ALA A 45 -6.82 -1.41 16.62
N THR A 46 -5.71 -2.15 16.76
CA THR A 46 -4.39 -1.56 16.96
C THR A 46 -3.59 -1.59 15.66
N LEU A 47 -3.42 -0.43 15.05
CA LEU A 47 -2.63 -0.23 13.84
C LEU A 47 -1.19 0.10 14.19
N VAL A 48 -0.26 -0.74 13.76
CA VAL A 48 1.19 -0.50 13.93
C VAL A 48 1.76 0.11 12.65
N CYS A 49 2.34 1.30 12.77
CA CYS A 49 3.08 1.98 11.71
C CYS A 49 4.57 1.93 12.03
N SER A 50 5.33 1.12 11.29
CA SER A 50 6.79 1.08 11.46
C SER A 50 7.46 2.12 10.58
N HIS A 51 8.61 2.64 10.99
CA HIS A 51 9.35 3.63 10.24
C HIS A 51 10.85 3.42 10.31
N ASP A 52 11.55 3.84 9.26
CA ASP A 52 13.02 3.81 9.18
C ASP A 52 13.71 4.92 9.97
N HIS A 53 12.93 5.84 10.55
CA HIS A 53 13.49 6.93 11.32
C HIS A 53 14.12 6.48 12.65
N THR A 54 15.40 6.81 12.83
CA THR A 54 16.18 6.57 14.06
C THR A 54 16.49 7.89 14.77
N GLY A 55 15.93 8.12 15.95
CA GLY A 55 16.25 9.29 16.78
C GLY A 55 15.44 9.39 18.07
N HIS A 56 16.12 9.33 19.23
CA HIS A 56 15.49 9.35 20.56
C HIS A 56 14.87 10.72 20.97
N ALA A 57 15.00 11.77 20.18
CA ALA A 57 14.61 13.14 20.54
C ALA A 57 13.74 13.83 19.47
N VAL A 58 13.02 13.05 18.66
CA VAL A 58 12.24 13.56 17.53
C VAL A 58 10.78 13.67 17.89
N GLU A 59 10.20 14.84 17.62
CA GLU A 59 8.77 15.06 17.76
C GLU A 59 8.10 14.65 16.44
N LEU A 60 7.40 13.53 16.47
CA LEU A 60 6.67 12.99 15.35
C LEU A 60 5.17 13.26 15.55
N GLN A 61 4.56 13.87 14.55
CA GLN A 61 3.12 13.99 14.44
C GLN A 61 2.58 12.81 13.66
N VAL A 62 1.57 12.15 14.23
CA VAL A 62 0.89 10.99 13.67
C VAL A 62 -0.50 11.41 13.27
N THR A 63 -0.86 11.13 12.03
CA THR A 63 -2.21 11.32 11.54
C THR A 63 -2.71 10.04 10.89
N ILE A 64 -3.87 9.55 11.32
CA ILE A 64 -4.58 8.44 10.67
C ILE A 64 -5.70 9.02 9.83
N ARG A 65 -5.75 8.65 8.54
CA ARG A 65 -6.78 9.08 7.60
C ARG A 65 -7.43 7.91 6.89
N LYS A 66 -8.71 8.07 6.53
CA LYS A 66 -9.39 7.13 5.63
C LYS A 66 -9.08 7.44 4.16
N THR A 67 -9.54 6.57 3.25
CA THR A 67 -9.48 6.77 1.80
C THR A 67 -10.05 8.11 1.33
N ASN A 68 -11.13 8.58 1.96
CA ASN A 68 -11.77 9.87 1.67
C ASN A 68 -11.04 11.08 2.31
N GLN A 69 -9.83 10.89 2.84
CA GLN A 69 -9.03 11.89 3.57
C GLN A 69 -9.65 12.39 4.89
N GLU A 70 -10.73 11.76 5.38
CA GLU A 70 -11.27 12.04 6.71
C GLU A 70 -10.23 11.70 7.78
N GLU A 71 -9.91 12.67 8.64
CA GLU A 71 -9.00 12.49 9.77
C GLU A 71 -9.69 11.71 10.89
N VAL A 72 -9.08 10.61 11.31
CA VAL A 72 -9.60 9.69 12.32
C VAL A 72 -8.89 9.91 13.65
N CYS A 73 -7.56 9.98 13.61
CA CYS A 73 -6.71 10.24 14.76
C CYS A 73 -5.65 11.26 14.39
N ASN A 74 -5.32 12.15 15.32
CA ASN A 74 -4.23 13.09 15.17
C ASN A 74 -3.59 13.34 16.53
N GLY A 75 -2.28 13.19 16.61
CA GLY A 75 -1.54 13.43 17.84
C GLY A 75 -0.07 13.62 17.57
N THR A 76 0.58 14.34 18.47
CA THR A 76 2.01 14.58 18.43
C THR A 76 2.64 13.86 19.61
N TYR A 77 3.74 13.14 19.37
CA TYR A 77 4.47 12.48 20.44
C TYR A 77 5.96 12.80 20.34
N ASN A 78 6.59 12.81 21.51
CA ASN A 78 8.04 12.72 21.65
C ASN A 78 8.34 11.51 22.56
N SER A 79 9.61 11.15 22.78
CA SER A 79 10.01 10.03 23.65
C SER A 79 9.55 10.13 25.12
N THR A 80 8.92 11.24 25.52
CA THR A 80 8.56 11.59 26.90
C THR A 80 7.08 11.96 27.07
N THR A 81 6.30 12.07 25.99
CA THR A 81 4.94 12.64 25.99
C THR A 81 3.87 11.57 26.03
N LYS A 82 2.82 11.85 26.82
CA LYS A 82 1.70 10.95 27.06
C LYS A 82 0.75 10.87 25.85
N PRO A 83 0.08 9.73 25.65
CA PRO A 83 -0.94 9.52 24.62
C PRO A 83 -2.02 10.60 24.64
N PHE A 84 -2.46 11.01 23.45
CA PHE A 84 -3.46 12.06 23.23
C PHE A 84 -4.75 11.50 22.64
N GLN A 85 -5.88 12.09 23.04
CA GLN A 85 -7.24 11.71 22.63
C GLN A 85 -7.84 12.80 21.72
N THR A 86 -8.13 12.46 20.46
CA THR A 86 -8.90 13.34 19.56
C THR A 86 -10.40 13.31 19.89
N ARG A 87 -11.09 14.45 19.76
CA ARG A 87 -12.56 14.58 19.86
C ARG A 87 -13.19 14.37 18.49
N ALA A 88 -13.48 13.13 18.12
CA ALA A 88 -14.21 12.76 16.91
C ALA A 88 -15.09 11.52 17.17
N ARG A 89 -15.72 10.97 16.12
CA ARG A 89 -16.46 9.69 16.17
C ARG A 89 -15.59 8.52 16.69
N PHE A 90 -14.29 8.61 16.47
CA PHE A 90 -13.30 7.64 16.92
C PHE A 90 -12.54 8.18 18.13
N HIS A 91 -12.28 7.31 19.09
CA HIS A 91 -11.34 7.56 20.16
C HIS A 91 -10.02 6.87 19.80
N CYS A 92 -8.88 7.50 20.08
CA CYS A 92 -7.58 6.97 19.70
C CYS A 92 -6.59 7.02 20.87
N TRP A 93 -5.71 6.03 20.92
CA TRP A 93 -4.59 5.94 21.83
C TRP A 93 -3.31 5.69 21.02
N ILE A 94 -2.34 6.60 21.15
CA ILE A 94 -1.08 6.55 20.40
C ILE A 94 0.03 6.19 21.37
N GLN A 95 0.65 5.04 21.14
CA GLN A 95 1.79 4.56 21.92
C GLN A 95 3.04 4.54 21.03
N PRO A 96 4.02 5.43 21.29
CA PRO A 96 5.28 5.41 20.57
C PRO A 96 6.16 4.25 21.02
N GLY A 97 6.88 3.65 20.07
CA GLY A 97 7.89 2.63 20.27
C GLY A 97 9.19 2.99 19.55
N GLU A 98 10.20 2.15 19.70
CA GLU A 98 11.46 2.31 18.97
C GLU A 98 11.28 1.83 17.52
N GLY A 99 11.30 2.76 16.56
CA GLY A 99 11.12 2.46 15.13
C GLY A 99 9.67 2.15 14.73
N ASN A 100 8.69 2.35 15.62
CA ASN A 100 7.28 2.20 15.30
C ASN A 100 6.36 3.06 16.17
N VAL A 101 5.12 3.19 15.73
CA VAL A 101 4.02 3.80 16.47
C VAL A 101 2.85 2.83 16.44
N SER A 102 2.32 2.51 17.62
CA SER A 102 1.09 1.75 17.75
C SER A 102 -0.07 2.71 17.99
N VAL A 103 -1.09 2.68 17.13
CA VAL A 103 -2.29 3.50 17.24
C VAL A 103 -3.49 2.59 17.45
N THR A 104 -4.01 2.56 18.68
CA THR A 104 -5.25 1.87 19.01
C THR A 104 -6.41 2.79 18.72
N ILE A 105 -7.32 2.36 17.85
CA ILE A 105 -8.49 3.11 17.42
C ILE A 105 -9.73 2.37 17.93
N TYR A 106 -10.61 3.10 18.60
CA TYR A 106 -11.84 2.59 19.20
C TYR A 106 -13.06 3.13 18.47
N GLY A 107 -14.16 2.35 18.49
CA GLY A 107 -15.44 2.74 17.90
C GLY A 107 -15.67 2.22 16.48
N PHE A 108 -14.94 1.17 16.06
CA PHE A 108 -15.22 0.48 14.80
C PHE A 108 -16.62 -0.13 14.82
N ASN A 109 -17.35 0.11 13.74
CA ASN A 109 -18.64 -0.52 13.44
C ASN A 109 -18.64 -0.96 11.97
N SER A 110 -19.70 -1.63 11.53
CA SER A 110 -19.79 -2.17 10.17
C SER A 110 -19.62 -1.12 9.05
N SER A 111 -19.93 0.15 9.32
CA SER A 111 -19.75 1.28 8.39
C SER A 111 -18.34 1.88 8.42
N ALA A 112 -17.48 1.44 9.34
CA ALA A 112 -16.11 1.92 9.49
C ALA A 112 -15.08 1.04 8.74
N ILE A 113 -15.51 0.04 7.98
CA ILE A 113 -14.63 -0.78 7.14
C ILE A 113 -14.13 0.08 5.97
N ASP A 114 -12.83 0.37 5.95
CA ASP A 114 -12.16 1.21 4.93
C ASP A 114 -10.64 0.96 4.97
N TYR A 115 -9.91 1.56 4.04
CA TYR A 115 -8.46 1.70 4.13
C TYR A 115 -8.08 2.89 5.02
N TYR A 116 -7.14 2.64 5.93
CA TYR A 116 -6.60 3.61 6.86
C TYR A 116 -5.11 3.83 6.58
N PHE A 117 -4.74 5.07 6.31
CA PHE A 117 -3.40 5.50 5.96
C PHE A 117 -2.75 6.17 7.16
N CYS A 118 -1.54 5.71 7.49
CA CYS A 118 -0.74 6.26 8.56
C CYS A 118 0.24 7.26 7.99
N LYS A 119 0.08 8.52 8.38
CA LYS A 119 1.00 9.61 8.04
C LYS A 119 1.85 9.96 9.25
N LEU A 120 3.16 9.98 9.06
CA LEU A 120 4.13 10.45 10.05
C LEU A 120 4.78 11.73 9.54
N GLU A 121 4.93 12.72 10.42
CA GLU A 121 5.55 13.99 10.11
C GLU A 121 6.54 14.35 11.20
N ARG A 122 7.80 14.57 10.83
CA ARG A 122 8.80 15.18 11.70
C ARG A 122 8.60 16.69 11.67
N VAL A 123 8.10 17.23 12.77
CA VAL A 123 7.94 18.68 12.94
C VAL A 123 9.15 19.29 13.67
N HIS A 124 9.81 18.52 14.53
CA HIS A 124 11.04 18.92 15.21
C HIS A 124 12.05 17.77 15.25
N PRO A 125 13.36 18.03 15.05
CA PRO A 125 14.01 19.34 14.76
C PRO A 125 13.68 19.92 13.36
N PRO A 126 14.01 21.20 13.06
CA PRO A 126 13.37 22.08 12.04
C PRO A 126 13.35 21.65 10.57
N VAL A 127 13.88 20.48 10.23
CA VAL A 127 13.76 19.92 8.88
C VAL A 127 12.47 19.10 8.83
N TYR A 128 11.46 19.65 8.15
CA TYR A 128 10.21 18.95 7.92
C TYR A 128 10.45 17.73 7.01
N GLN A 129 10.05 16.57 7.52
CA GLN A 129 10.04 15.31 6.76
C GLN A 129 8.68 14.66 6.97
N SER A 130 8.09 14.12 5.92
CA SER A 130 6.80 13.42 6.00
C SER A 130 6.96 11.97 5.57
N GLY A 131 5.91 11.18 5.70
CA GLY A 131 5.87 9.82 5.19
C GLY A 131 4.46 9.29 5.29
N ILE A 132 3.99 8.58 4.28
CA ILE A 132 2.65 7.99 4.25
C ILE A 132 2.79 6.51 3.93
N GLY A 133 2.20 5.65 4.76
CA GLY A 133 2.19 4.22 4.50
C GLY A 133 1.19 3.83 3.41
N ASN A 134 1.33 2.61 2.88
CA ASN A 134 0.48 2.10 1.79
C ASN A 134 -0.99 1.86 2.16
N GLY A 135 -1.36 2.07 3.43
CA GLY A 135 -2.71 1.85 3.94
C GLY A 135 -2.97 0.43 4.46
N THR A 136 -3.92 0.34 5.38
CA THR A 136 -4.38 -0.90 6.02
C THR A 136 -5.88 -1.00 5.88
N LEU A 137 -6.38 -2.09 5.31
CA LEU A 137 -7.82 -2.38 5.33
C LEU A 137 -8.20 -2.92 6.72
N ILE A 138 -8.93 -2.11 7.49
CA ILE A 138 -9.43 -2.51 8.80
C ILE A 138 -10.83 -3.07 8.65
N TYR A 139 -11.06 -4.29 9.13
CA TYR A 139 -12.34 -5.00 9.02
C TYR A 139 -12.75 -5.63 10.35
N ILE A 140 -14.04 -5.94 10.53
CA ILE A 140 -14.56 -6.53 11.78
C ILE A 140 -14.65 -8.05 11.66
N ALA A 141 -14.31 -8.75 12.74
CA ALA A 141 -14.49 -10.18 12.91
C ALA A 141 -15.84 -10.69 12.40
N GLY A 142 -15.84 -11.84 11.71
CA GLY A 142 -17.05 -12.44 11.14
C GLY A 142 -17.42 -11.96 9.73
N LYS A 143 -16.74 -10.95 9.18
CA LYS A 143 -16.72 -10.71 7.73
C LYS A 143 -15.54 -11.44 7.09
N LYS A 144 -15.73 -12.07 5.92
CA LYS A 144 -14.66 -12.83 5.23
C LYS A 144 -13.41 -11.95 5.10
N HIS A 145 -12.27 -12.45 5.61
CA HIS A 145 -10.98 -11.79 5.44
C HIS A 145 -10.73 -11.51 3.95
N PRO A 146 -10.33 -10.30 3.54
CA PRO A 146 -10.19 -9.97 2.12
C PRO A 146 -9.23 -10.88 1.36
N SER A 147 -8.17 -11.37 2.02
CA SER A 147 -7.27 -12.34 1.38
C SER A 147 -7.92 -13.70 1.13
N SER A 148 -8.91 -14.10 1.93
CA SER A 148 -9.65 -15.34 1.68
C SER A 148 -10.47 -15.25 0.39
N VAL A 149 -11.03 -14.07 0.07
CA VAL A 149 -11.76 -13.82 -1.18
C VAL A 149 -10.82 -13.80 -2.38
N ALA A 150 -9.62 -13.20 -2.24
CA ALA A 150 -8.62 -13.19 -3.30
C ALA A 150 -8.07 -14.59 -3.62
N LEU A 151 -7.90 -15.44 -2.60
CA LEU A 151 -7.50 -16.84 -2.78
C LEU A 151 -8.61 -17.65 -3.46
N ASP A 152 -9.87 -17.45 -3.07
CA ASP A 152 -11.04 -18.11 -3.68
C ASP A 152 -11.18 -17.77 -5.17
N LEU A 153 -11.00 -16.50 -5.54
CA LEU A 153 -11.04 -16.07 -6.95
C LEU A 153 -9.87 -16.65 -7.76
N LYS A 154 -8.69 -16.77 -7.15
CA LYS A 154 -7.52 -17.35 -7.81
C LYS A 154 -7.67 -18.86 -8.02
N ASP A 155 -8.27 -19.56 -7.06
CA ASP A 155 -8.58 -20.99 -7.17
C ASP A 155 -9.63 -21.25 -8.25
N GLN A 156 -10.71 -20.44 -8.28
CA GLN A 156 -11.71 -20.46 -9.35
C GLN A 156 -11.10 -20.20 -10.73
N LEU A 157 -10.23 -19.20 -10.85
CA LEU A 157 -9.57 -18.90 -12.12
C LEU A 157 -8.65 -20.05 -12.57
N PHE A 158 -7.92 -20.66 -11.64
CA PHE A 158 -7.08 -21.83 -11.92
C PHE A 158 -7.89 -23.05 -12.37
N GLN A 159 -9.00 -23.34 -11.68
CA GLN A 159 -9.95 -24.40 -12.05
C GLN A 159 -10.51 -24.20 -13.47
N VAL A 160 -10.99 -22.99 -13.79
CA VAL A 160 -11.53 -22.67 -15.13
C VAL A 160 -10.44 -22.76 -16.20
N THR A 161 -9.23 -22.28 -15.91
CA THR A 161 -8.10 -22.35 -16.85
C THR A 161 -7.70 -23.80 -17.14
N LEU A 162 -7.71 -24.66 -16.11
CA LEU A 162 -7.42 -26.09 -16.26
C LEU A 162 -8.48 -26.78 -17.13
N LEU A 163 -9.77 -26.52 -16.91
CA LEU A 163 -10.86 -27.08 -17.71
C LEU A 163 -10.76 -26.67 -19.19
N LEU A 164 -10.46 -25.39 -19.46
CA LEU A 164 -10.27 -24.90 -20.82
C LEU A 164 -9.06 -25.56 -21.51
N ALA A 165 -7.96 -25.75 -20.77
CA ALA A 165 -6.77 -26.41 -21.30
C ALA A 165 -7.04 -27.89 -21.64
N VAL A 166 -7.76 -28.61 -20.79
CA VAL A 166 -8.15 -30.01 -21.04
C VAL A 166 -9.07 -30.11 -22.26
N PHE A 167 -10.06 -29.21 -22.37
CA PHE A 167 -10.96 -29.19 -23.53
C PHE A 167 -10.21 -28.93 -24.85
N ALA A 168 -9.28 -27.96 -24.85
CA ALA A 168 -8.43 -27.68 -26.01
C ALA A 168 -7.56 -28.89 -26.40
N PHE A 169 -7.00 -29.60 -25.43
CA PHE A 169 -6.22 -30.81 -25.67
C PHE A 169 -7.06 -31.90 -26.33
N ILE A 170 -8.27 -32.17 -25.83
CA ILE A 170 -9.18 -33.16 -26.41
C ILE A 170 -9.50 -32.85 -27.87
N LEU A 171 -9.79 -31.57 -28.19
CA LEU A 171 -10.07 -31.15 -29.57
C LEU A 171 -8.86 -31.35 -30.50
N LEU A 172 -7.64 -31.13 -30.02
CA LEU A 172 -6.42 -31.41 -30.79
C LEU A 172 -6.28 -32.89 -31.10
N ILE A 173 -6.50 -33.77 -30.11
CA ILE A 173 -6.43 -35.22 -30.33
C ILE A 173 -7.49 -35.67 -31.33
N TYR A 174 -8.70 -35.13 -31.21
CA TYR A 174 -9.79 -35.42 -32.13
C TYR A 174 -9.48 -34.96 -33.57
N GLY A 175 -8.88 -33.77 -33.72
CA GLY A 175 -8.41 -33.26 -35.01
C GLY A 175 -7.35 -34.16 -35.66
N ILE A 176 -6.37 -34.63 -34.89
CA ILE A 176 -5.33 -35.55 -35.37
C ILE A 176 -5.92 -36.90 -35.78
N ALA A 177 -6.87 -37.44 -35.01
CA ALA A 177 -7.52 -38.70 -35.34
C ALA A 177 -8.30 -38.62 -36.67
N ILE A 178 -9.05 -37.52 -36.88
CA ILE A 178 -9.79 -37.30 -38.13
C ILE A 178 -8.84 -37.19 -39.32
N THR A 179 -7.76 -36.42 -39.21
CA THR A 179 -6.79 -36.27 -40.32
C THR A 179 -6.09 -37.59 -40.63
N PHE A 180 -5.78 -38.39 -39.62
CA PHE A 180 -5.20 -39.73 -39.80
C PHE A 180 -6.14 -40.67 -40.54
N VAL A 181 -7.41 -40.74 -40.13
CA VAL A 181 -8.42 -41.59 -40.80
C VAL A 181 -8.63 -41.15 -42.25
N HIS A 182 -8.74 -39.84 -42.49
CA HIS A 182 -8.91 -39.30 -43.85
C HIS A 182 -7.68 -39.55 -44.73
N PHE A 183 -6.46 -39.49 -44.17
CA PHE A 183 -5.26 -39.80 -44.92
C PHE A 183 -5.21 -41.28 -45.31
N HIS A 184 -5.55 -42.16 -44.37
CA HIS A 184 -5.60 -43.60 -44.61
C HIS A 184 -6.67 -43.98 -45.65
N SER A 185 -7.84 -43.34 -45.62
CA SER A 185 -8.88 -43.58 -46.63
C SER A 185 -8.45 -43.14 -48.03
N LYS A 186 -7.63 -42.08 -48.14
CA LYS A 186 -7.13 -41.58 -49.43
C LYS A 186 -5.97 -42.40 -50.02
N VAL A 187 -5.25 -43.17 -49.21
CA VAL A 187 -4.14 -44.04 -49.65
C VAL A 187 -4.66 -45.41 -50.13
N SER A 188 -5.86 -45.80 -49.71
CA SER A 188 -6.45 -47.11 -50.03
C SER A 188 -7.31 -47.11 -51.30
N GLU A 189 -7.35 -45.99 -52.04
CA GLU A 189 -8.06 -45.77 -53.31
C GLU A 189 -7.02 -45.49 -54.41
#